data_AF-A0A9D4HS97-F1
#
_entry.id   AF-A0A9D4HS97-F1
#
_cell.length_a   1.000
_cell.length_b   1.000
_cell.length_c   1.000
_cell.angle_alpha   90.00
_cell.angle_beta   90.00
_cell.angle_gamma   90.00
#
_symmetry.space_group_name_H-M   'P 1'
#
loop_
_entity.id
_entity.type
_entity.pdbx_description
1 polymer ?
#
loop_
_entity_poly.entity_id
_entity_poly.type
_entity_poly.pdbx_seq_one_letter_code
_entity_poly.pdbx_strand_id
1 'polypeptide(L)'
;MKWPLSKKMETSLLACAIHKGEKLTKYCTDHNHLCCSKCVELNHRLCVQVAPLPQAAGGKSTNFKNLSVSTENTLSQLKQCQMYQEDRIKSLKVSYKEHERLIVDGLRVNIVSYLRECETSTVNTTHKHMQYPISEMREEIKYLLADFEKSTIKEKKEELNLKQAPLKVVRNSCIRLHYELFHLHVAIPKVLGKELSFIASKKCLENIQQSDIFIKENFSNKVFTVNGKSVHNVKMPSESGTCQITAVCALQNGQVLVADYYNKRVKLLNQKYRVVSHLDVRDGPWDMCLITPTEVAVACYIHGVQFIAVSQSQLAKGRKLKLQHYCIGIAHNQGDLYICSRTALYKFTLSGELVCRLYKDSSADST
;
A
#
# COMPACT_ATOMS: atom_id res chain seq x y z
N MET A 1 -28.58 22.92 36.35
CA MET A 1 -29.53 23.96 35.92
C MET A 1 -30.73 23.93 36.84
N LYS A 2 -31.00 25.00 37.61
CA LYS A 2 -32.20 25.13 38.44
C LYS A 2 -33.35 25.60 37.55
N TRP A 3 -34.43 24.83 37.48
CA TRP A 3 -35.65 25.26 36.79
C TRP A 3 -36.39 26.28 37.68
N PRO A 4 -36.68 27.50 37.21
CA PRO A 4 -37.46 28.44 38.00
C PRO A 4 -38.94 28.08 37.91
N LEU A 5 -39.46 27.41 38.93
CA LEU A 5 -40.90 27.29 39.17
C LEU A 5 -41.39 28.56 39.88
N SER A 6 -41.57 29.64 39.12
CA SER A 6 -42.39 30.78 39.56
C SER A 6 -42.80 31.67 38.39
N LYS A 7 -43.89 31.30 37.73
CA LYS A 7 -44.81 32.31 37.17
C LYS A 7 -46.22 31.89 37.54
N LYS A 8 -46.92 32.77 38.26
CA LYS A 8 -48.39 32.73 38.34
C LYS A 8 -48.90 32.53 36.92
N MET A 9 -49.50 31.37 36.68
CA MET A 9 -50.11 31.02 35.40
C MET A 9 -51.23 32.03 35.18
N GLU A 10 -50.99 33.03 34.33
CA GLU A 10 -52.00 34.01 33.95
C GLU A 10 -53.22 33.27 33.40
N THR A 11 -54.39 33.70 33.87
CA THR A 11 -55.72 33.13 33.65
C THR A 11 -56.19 33.16 32.18
N SER A 12 -55.30 33.45 31.23
CA SER A 12 -55.56 33.43 29.78
C SER A 12 -55.49 32.03 29.16
N LEU A 13 -54.91 31.04 29.85
CA LEU A 13 -54.72 29.66 29.33
C LEU A 13 -55.97 28.75 29.39
N LEU A 14 -57.11 29.25 29.87
CA LEU A 14 -58.35 28.49 29.97
C LEU A 14 -59.42 28.93 28.97
N ALA A 15 -59.04 29.60 27.88
CA ALA A 15 -59.98 29.96 26.83
C ALA A 15 -60.02 28.89 25.72
N CYS A 16 -61.21 28.57 25.24
CA CYS A 16 -61.37 27.65 24.12
C CYS A 16 -60.85 28.27 22.81
N ALA A 17 -60.00 27.54 22.09
CA ALA A 17 -59.46 27.99 20.81
C ALA A 17 -60.52 28.08 19.70
N ILE A 18 -61.60 27.30 19.81
CA ILE A 18 -62.69 27.24 18.82
C ILE A 18 -63.81 28.21 19.18
N HIS A 19 -64.13 28.32 20.48
CA HIS A 19 -65.23 29.16 20.97
C HIS A 19 -64.68 30.35 21.74
N LYS A 20 -64.52 31.49 21.05
CA LYS A 20 -63.93 32.71 21.61
C LYS A 20 -64.70 33.17 22.86
N GLY A 21 -63.99 33.34 23.97
CA GLY A 21 -64.55 33.79 25.26
C GLY A 21 -65.07 32.66 26.15
N GLU A 22 -65.17 31.43 25.66
CA GLU A 22 -65.61 30.29 26.48
C GLU A 22 -64.46 29.72 27.32
N LYS A 23 -64.77 29.34 28.56
CA LYS A 23 -63.79 28.72 29.45
C LYS A 23 -63.74 27.20 29.25
N LEU A 24 -62.53 26.65 29.24
CA LEU A 24 -62.28 25.21 29.27
C LEU A 24 -62.62 24.68 30.66
N THR A 25 -63.66 23.86 30.77
CA THR A 25 -64.20 23.38 32.06
C THR A 25 -64.24 21.85 32.15
N LYS A 26 -64.08 21.16 31.02
CA LYS A 26 -64.20 19.71 30.90
C LYS A 26 -62.98 19.15 30.15
N TYR A 27 -62.73 17.86 30.31
CA TYR A 27 -61.72 17.11 29.57
C TYR A 27 -62.37 15.87 28.94
N CYS A 28 -62.17 15.70 27.64
CA CYS A 28 -62.59 14.53 26.90
C CYS A 28 -61.42 13.53 26.86
N THR A 29 -61.60 12.37 27.49
CA THR A 29 -60.61 11.29 27.52
C THR A 29 -60.51 10.59 26.18
N ASP A 30 -61.64 10.44 25.47
CA ASP A 30 -61.69 9.77 24.16
C ASP A 30 -60.81 10.46 23.11
N HIS A 31 -60.62 11.78 23.24
CA HIS A 31 -59.82 12.61 22.34
C HIS A 31 -58.61 13.25 23.00
N ASN A 32 -58.36 12.95 24.29
CA ASN A 32 -57.29 13.53 25.10
C ASN A 32 -57.22 15.08 24.98
N HIS A 33 -58.36 15.76 25.12
CA HIS A 33 -58.48 17.19 24.82
C HIS A 33 -59.27 17.98 25.87
N LEU A 34 -58.90 19.25 26.07
CA LEU A 34 -59.63 20.19 26.94
C LEU A 34 -60.81 20.81 26.17
N CYS A 35 -62.00 20.78 26.76
CA CYS A 35 -63.22 21.21 26.10
C CYS A 35 -63.95 22.28 26.93
N CYS A 36 -64.50 23.30 26.27
CA CYS A 36 -65.56 24.13 26.86
C CYS A 36 -66.91 23.44 26.71
N SER A 37 -67.95 23.96 27.36
CA SER A 37 -69.31 23.39 27.27
C SER A 37 -69.81 23.28 25.81
N LYS A 38 -69.55 24.29 24.98
CA LYS A 38 -69.94 24.28 23.55
C LYS A 38 -69.19 23.23 22.73
N CYS A 39 -67.90 23.01 22.99
CA CYS A 39 -67.16 21.91 22.35
C CYS A 39 -67.78 20.55 22.67
N VAL A 40 -68.26 20.37 23.90
CA VAL A 40 -68.89 19.11 24.30
C VAL A 40 -70.21 18.91 23.59
N GLU A 41 -71.02 19.95 23.48
CA GLU A 41 -72.32 19.90 22.80
C GLU A 41 -72.21 19.67 21.29
N LEU A 42 -71.22 20.30 20.64
CA LEU A 42 -71.11 20.29 19.18
C LEU A 42 -70.25 19.15 18.65
N ASN A 43 -69.11 18.85 19.29
CA ASN A 43 -68.09 17.96 18.73
C ASN A 43 -67.82 16.72 19.58
N HIS A 44 -68.14 16.73 20.87
CA HIS A 44 -67.89 15.59 21.77
C HIS A 44 -69.17 14.99 22.35
N ARG A 45 -70.32 15.19 21.69
CA ARG A 45 -71.62 14.70 22.17
C ARG A 45 -71.73 13.18 22.19
N LEU A 46 -70.98 12.52 21.30
CA LEU A 46 -70.87 11.06 21.21
C LEU A 46 -69.71 10.50 22.04
N CYS A 47 -68.90 11.35 22.68
CA CYS A 47 -67.82 10.90 23.54
C CYS A 47 -68.40 10.39 24.86
N VAL A 48 -67.97 9.20 25.26
CA VAL A 48 -68.45 8.51 26.46
C VAL A 48 -67.75 9.06 27.70
N GLN A 49 -66.51 9.53 27.56
CA GLN A 49 -65.66 9.90 28.69
C GLN A 49 -65.33 11.39 28.68
N VAL A 50 -66.33 12.23 29.00
CA VAL A 50 -66.14 13.68 29.20
C VAL A 50 -66.42 14.03 30.65
N ALA A 51 -65.37 14.40 31.40
CA ALA A 51 -65.47 14.70 32.82
C ALA A 51 -65.12 16.17 33.12
N PRO A 52 -65.71 16.79 34.17
CA PRO A 52 -65.26 18.08 34.68
C PRO A 52 -63.77 18.04 35.07
N LEU A 53 -63.04 19.12 34.82
CA LEU A 53 -61.59 19.18 35.07
C LEU A 53 -61.16 18.79 36.50
N PRO A 54 -61.86 19.22 37.58
CA PRO A 54 -61.48 18.83 38.94
C PRO A 54 -61.53 17.30 39.15
N GLN A 55 -62.48 16.63 38.50
CA GLN A 55 -62.68 15.19 38.59
C GLN A 55 -61.67 14.42 37.73
N ALA A 56 -61.31 14.95 36.56
CA ALA A 56 -60.26 14.40 35.70
C ALA A 56 -58.84 14.58 36.28
N ALA A 57 -58.63 15.60 37.12
CA ALA A 57 -57.36 15.86 37.79
C ALA A 57 -57.13 15.02 39.06
N GLY A 58 -58.21 14.59 39.74
CA GLY A 58 -58.15 13.90 41.04
C GLY A 58 -57.42 12.54 41.04
N GLY A 59 -57.26 11.88 39.89
CA GLY A 59 -56.63 10.56 39.79
C GLY A 59 -55.11 10.54 39.54
N LYS A 60 -54.42 11.68 39.40
CA LYS A 60 -53.05 11.72 38.81
C LYS A 60 -51.89 11.93 39.80
N SER A 61 -52.15 12.13 41.10
CA SER A 61 -51.13 12.43 42.13
C SER A 61 -50.13 11.28 42.37
N THR A 62 -50.61 10.03 42.43
CA THR A 62 -49.78 8.84 42.66
C THR A 62 -48.93 8.48 41.43
N ASN A 63 -49.48 8.66 40.23
CA ASN A 63 -48.76 8.41 38.98
C ASN A 63 -47.58 9.36 38.77
N PHE A 64 -47.67 10.61 39.21
CA PHE A 64 -46.58 11.58 39.08
C PHE A 64 -45.40 11.27 40.00
N LYS A 65 -45.65 10.81 41.23
CA LYS A 65 -44.59 10.39 42.17
C LYS A 65 -43.86 9.14 41.66
N ASN A 66 -44.60 8.15 41.18
CA ASN A 66 -44.01 6.93 40.60
C ASN A 66 -43.18 7.24 39.34
N LEU A 67 -43.65 8.19 38.51
CA LEU A 67 -42.90 8.64 37.34
C LEU A 67 -41.60 9.34 37.75
N SER A 68 -41.62 10.19 38.78
CA SER A 68 -40.43 10.87 39.31
C SER A 68 -39.35 9.88 39.77
N VAL A 69 -39.74 8.89 40.57
CA VAL A 69 -38.82 7.84 41.04
C VAL A 69 -38.28 7.02 39.87
N SER A 70 -39.13 6.68 38.89
CA SER A 70 -38.69 5.98 37.68
C SER A 70 -37.68 6.81 36.86
N THR A 71 -37.88 8.12 36.75
CA THR A 71 -36.95 9.00 36.03
C THR A 71 -35.61 9.14 36.75
N GLU A 72 -35.60 9.21 38.08
CA GLU A 72 -34.36 9.28 38.88
C GLU A 72 -33.56 7.97 38.79
N ASN A 73 -34.24 6.84 38.82
CA ASN A 73 -33.61 5.53 38.62
C ASN A 73 -33.01 5.42 37.21
N THR A 74 -33.75 5.84 36.19
CA THR A 74 -33.27 5.86 34.80
C THR A 74 -32.05 6.78 34.65
N LEU A 75 -32.08 7.96 35.27
CA LEU A 75 -30.96 8.90 35.26
C LEU A 75 -29.71 8.30 35.95
N SER A 76 -29.90 7.55 37.02
CA SER A 76 -28.80 6.89 37.75
C SER A 76 -28.18 5.77 36.92
N GLN A 77 -29.00 4.96 36.25
CA GLN A 77 -28.53 3.93 35.30
C GLN A 77 -27.77 4.56 34.12
N LEU A 78 -28.25 5.68 33.57
CA LEU A 78 -27.57 6.40 32.50
C LEU A 78 -26.19 6.91 32.93
N LYS A 79 -26.06 7.44 34.15
CA LYS A 79 -24.76 7.87 34.70
C LYS A 79 -23.79 6.71 34.85
N GLN A 80 -24.26 5.56 35.35
CA GLN A 80 -23.42 4.37 35.47
C GLN A 80 -22.96 3.85 34.11
N CYS A 81 -23.86 3.87 33.11
CA CYS A 81 -23.51 3.51 31.74
C CYS A 81 -22.48 4.49 31.16
N GLN A 82 -22.63 5.79 31.39
CA GLN A 82 -21.65 6.79 30.97
C GLN A 82 -20.27 6.52 31.55
N MET A 83 -20.17 6.29 32.86
CA MET A 83 -18.89 5.98 33.52
C MET A 83 -18.22 4.73 32.92
N TYR A 84 -19.00 3.67 32.69
CA TYR A 84 -18.50 2.45 32.05
C TYR A 84 -17.95 2.72 30.64
N GLN A 85 -18.65 3.52 29.83
CA GLN A 85 -18.18 3.87 28.49
C GLN A 85 -16.90 4.71 28.54
N GLU A 86 -16.77 5.64 29.49
CA GLU A 86 -15.57 6.47 29.65
C GLU A 86 -14.34 5.64 30.00
N ASP A 87 -14.46 4.66 30.91
CA ASP A 87 -13.37 3.76 31.25
C ASP A 87 -13.01 2.80 30.10
N ARG A 88 -14.01 2.36 29.32
CA ARG A 88 -13.77 1.59 28.10
C ARG A 88 -13.02 2.42 27.05
N ILE A 89 -13.33 3.70 26.91
CA ILE A 89 -12.60 4.61 26.01
C ILE A 89 -11.15 4.80 26.49
N LYS A 90 -10.92 4.97 27.80
CA LYS A 90 -9.56 5.11 28.36
C LYS A 90 -8.70 3.87 28.10
N SER A 91 -9.24 2.68 28.37
CA SER A 91 -8.53 1.41 28.14
C SER A 91 -8.23 1.19 26.66
N LEU A 92 -9.18 1.50 25.76
CA LEU A 92 -8.94 1.45 24.32
C LEU A 92 -7.82 2.40 23.89
N LYS A 93 -7.78 3.64 24.39
CA LYS A 93 -6.71 4.60 24.06
C LYS A 93 -5.32 4.08 24.44
N VAL A 94 -5.19 3.43 25.60
CA VAL A 94 -3.91 2.81 26.02
C VAL A 94 -3.55 1.66 25.09
N SER A 95 -4.50 0.78 24.76
CA SER A 95 -4.28 -0.33 23.84
C SER A 95 -3.88 0.14 22.42
N TYR A 96 -4.48 1.22 21.92
CA TYR A 96 -4.12 1.81 20.62
C TYR A 96 -2.69 2.36 20.62
N LYS A 97 -2.29 3.08 21.67
CA LYS A 97 -0.90 3.59 21.78
C LYS A 97 0.13 2.48 21.77
N GLU A 98 -0.13 1.39 22.49
CA GLU A 98 0.79 0.24 22.51
C GLU A 98 0.85 -0.45 21.15
N HIS A 99 -0.29 -0.56 20.46
CA HIS A 99 -0.34 -1.10 19.10
C HIS A 99 0.44 -0.24 18.10
N GLU A 100 0.29 1.09 18.14
CA GLU A 100 1.07 2.03 17.33
C GLU A 100 2.58 1.87 17.57
N ARG A 101 2.99 1.72 18.84
CA ARG A 101 4.39 1.49 19.20
C ARG A 101 4.94 0.21 18.57
N LEU A 102 4.19 -0.88 18.64
CA LEU A 102 4.57 -2.17 18.02
C LEU A 102 4.67 -2.07 16.50
N ILE A 103 3.80 -1.30 15.84
CA ILE A 103 3.89 -1.04 14.39
C ILE A 103 5.18 -0.28 14.07
N VAL A 104 5.47 0.80 14.81
CA VAL A 104 6.69 1.61 14.61
C VAL A 104 7.95 0.77 14.79
N ASP A 105 8.01 -0.06 15.83
CA ASP A 105 9.17 -0.92 16.08
C ASP A 105 9.32 -2.02 15.02
N GLY A 106 8.21 -2.58 14.52
CA GLY A 106 8.22 -3.51 13.39
C GLY A 106 8.74 -2.86 12.09
N LEU A 107 8.28 -1.65 11.78
CA LEU A 107 8.76 -0.89 10.62
C LEU A 107 10.26 -0.59 10.72
N ARG A 108 10.75 -0.23 11.91
CA ARG A 108 12.19 -0.01 12.15
C ARG A 108 13.02 -1.25 11.84
N VAL A 109 12.60 -2.42 12.30
CA VAL A 109 13.30 -3.69 12.01
C VAL A 109 13.32 -3.98 10.51
N ASN A 110 12.19 -3.80 9.82
CA ASN A 110 12.10 -4.05 8.37
C ASN A 110 12.98 -3.09 7.57
N ILE A 111 12.99 -1.80 7.91
CA ILE A 111 13.84 -0.79 7.26
C ILE A 111 15.31 -1.15 7.43
N VAL A 112 15.73 -1.50 8.66
CA VAL A 112 17.13 -1.89 8.92
C VAL A 112 17.52 -3.14 8.13
N SER A 113 16.64 -4.14 8.03
CA SER A 113 16.91 -5.35 7.24
C SER A 113 17.07 -5.02 5.76
N TYR A 114 16.14 -4.25 5.19
CA TYR A 114 16.19 -3.84 3.79
C TYR A 114 17.44 -3.03 3.45
N LEU A 115 17.87 -2.13 4.35
CA LEU A 115 19.10 -1.36 4.19
C LEU A 115 20.34 -2.27 4.14
N ARG A 116 20.41 -3.30 5.00
CA ARG A 116 21.51 -4.28 4.99
C ARG A 116 21.55 -5.10 3.70
N GLU A 117 20.39 -5.49 3.18
CA GLU A 117 20.30 -6.21 1.89
C GLU A 117 20.77 -5.33 0.74
N CYS A 118 20.34 -4.06 0.71
CA CYS A 118 20.80 -3.08 -0.27
C CYS A 118 22.32 -2.87 -0.21
N GLU A 119 22.88 -2.73 1.00
CA GLU A 119 24.33 -2.58 1.22
C GLU A 119 25.08 -3.80 0.68
N THR A 120 24.66 -5.01 1.05
CA THR A 120 25.28 -6.27 0.62
C THR A 120 25.23 -6.42 -0.90
N SER A 121 24.08 -6.13 -1.52
CA SER A 121 23.90 -6.18 -2.97
C SER A 121 24.82 -5.19 -3.69
N THR A 122 24.93 -3.97 -3.15
CA THR A 122 25.80 -2.93 -3.70
C THR A 122 27.27 -3.34 -3.62
N VAL A 123 27.74 -3.81 -2.45
CA VAL A 123 29.12 -4.28 -2.26
C VAL A 123 29.45 -5.41 -3.24
N ASN A 124 28.56 -6.40 -3.38
CA ASN A 124 28.77 -7.53 -4.30
C ASN A 124 28.84 -7.08 -5.76
N THR A 125 27.98 -6.14 -6.15
CA THR A 125 27.95 -5.61 -7.52
C THR A 125 29.23 -4.83 -7.82
N THR A 126 29.65 -3.94 -6.92
CA THR A 126 30.91 -3.20 -7.06
C THR A 126 32.12 -4.13 -7.06
N HIS A 127 32.13 -5.18 -6.22
CA HIS A 127 33.20 -6.17 -6.22
C HIS A 127 33.31 -6.90 -7.58
N LYS A 128 32.18 -7.32 -8.16
CA LYS A 128 32.15 -7.94 -9.50
C LYS A 128 32.65 -6.97 -10.57
N HIS A 129 32.22 -5.72 -10.53
CA HIS A 129 32.68 -4.70 -11.48
C HIS A 129 34.16 -4.37 -11.34
N MET A 130 34.74 -4.46 -10.14
CA MET A 130 36.18 -4.27 -9.92
C MET A 130 37.03 -5.50 -10.25
N GLN A 131 36.50 -6.71 -10.10
CA GLN A 131 37.25 -7.94 -10.43
C GLN A 131 37.59 -8.05 -11.91
N TYR A 132 36.70 -7.63 -12.81
CA TYR A 132 36.91 -7.75 -14.25
C TYR A 132 38.10 -6.89 -14.75
N PRO A 133 38.17 -5.56 -14.47
CA PRO A 133 39.32 -4.73 -14.84
C PRO A 133 40.63 -5.19 -14.19
N ILE A 134 40.59 -5.68 -12.95
CA ILE A 134 41.78 -6.21 -12.28
C ILE A 134 42.30 -7.46 -13.00
N SER A 135 41.41 -8.34 -13.46
CA SER A 135 41.81 -9.53 -14.22
C SER A 135 42.39 -9.19 -15.59
N GLU A 136 41.80 -8.21 -16.29
CA GLU A 136 42.26 -7.74 -17.60
C GLU A 136 43.65 -7.07 -17.48
N MET A 137 43.82 -6.15 -16.52
CA MET A 137 45.13 -5.54 -16.23
C MET A 137 46.19 -6.58 -15.86
N ARG A 138 45.83 -7.65 -15.13
CA ARG A 138 46.79 -8.72 -14.79
C ARG A 138 47.28 -9.46 -16.03
N GLU A 139 46.41 -9.73 -17.00
CA GLU A 139 46.80 -10.39 -18.24
C GLU A 139 47.64 -9.46 -19.13
N GLU A 140 47.32 -8.16 -19.18
CA GLU A 140 48.15 -7.17 -19.87
C GLU A 140 49.56 -7.07 -19.25
N ILE A 141 49.67 -7.03 -17.92
CA ILE A 141 50.97 -7.01 -17.22
C ILE A 141 51.77 -8.28 -17.53
N LYS A 142 51.13 -9.47 -17.55
CA LYS A 142 51.81 -10.72 -17.93
C LYS A 142 52.33 -10.67 -19.35
N TYR A 143 51.53 -10.16 -20.29
CA TYR A 143 51.95 -10.02 -21.68
C TYR A 143 53.17 -9.08 -21.81
N LEU A 144 53.11 -7.91 -21.16
CA LEU A 144 54.21 -6.94 -21.17
C LEU A 144 55.49 -7.51 -20.52
N LEU A 145 55.38 -8.25 -19.42
CA LEU A 145 56.52 -8.92 -18.80
C LEU A 145 57.14 -9.98 -19.72
N ALA A 146 56.31 -10.79 -20.39
CA ALA A 146 56.80 -11.81 -21.32
C ALA A 146 57.48 -11.18 -22.56
N ASP A 147 56.95 -10.07 -23.07
CA ASP A 147 57.56 -9.31 -24.16
C ASP A 147 58.89 -8.68 -23.73
N PHE A 148 58.92 -8.10 -22.53
CA PHE A 148 60.10 -7.51 -21.93
C PHE A 148 61.22 -8.53 -21.69
N GLU A 149 60.89 -9.73 -21.20
CA GLU A 149 61.87 -10.81 -21.04
C GLU A 149 62.44 -11.24 -22.39
N LYS A 150 61.59 -11.38 -23.42
CA LYS A 150 62.03 -11.75 -24.77
C LYS A 150 62.95 -10.69 -25.38
N SER A 151 62.62 -9.40 -25.26
CA SER A 151 63.43 -8.31 -25.81
C SER A 151 64.75 -8.14 -25.06
N THR A 152 64.73 -8.17 -23.72
CA THR A 152 65.94 -8.03 -22.90
C THR A 152 66.88 -9.22 -23.05
N ILE A 153 66.35 -10.45 -23.16
CA ILE A 153 67.16 -11.65 -23.41
C ILE A 153 67.76 -11.59 -24.83
N LYS A 154 67.00 -11.14 -25.83
CA LYS A 154 67.49 -10.98 -27.20
C LYS A 154 68.60 -9.94 -27.29
N GLU A 155 68.40 -8.75 -26.73
CA GLU A 155 69.40 -7.67 -26.70
C GLU A 155 70.66 -8.08 -25.92
N LYS A 156 70.53 -8.73 -24.75
CA LYS A 156 71.70 -9.23 -24.02
C LYS A 156 72.45 -10.34 -24.75
N LYS A 157 71.76 -11.17 -25.53
CA LYS A 157 72.37 -12.23 -26.34
C LYS A 157 73.10 -11.65 -27.56
N GLU A 158 72.61 -10.54 -28.12
CA GLU A 158 73.28 -9.77 -29.16
C GLU A 158 74.48 -8.97 -28.59
N GLU A 159 74.36 -8.35 -27.41
CA GLU A 159 75.48 -7.69 -26.70
C GLU A 159 76.57 -8.67 -26.26
N LEU A 160 76.24 -9.88 -25.78
CA LEU A 160 77.23 -10.89 -25.41
C LEU A 160 77.99 -11.46 -26.63
N ASN A 161 77.39 -11.42 -27.82
CA ASN A 161 78.06 -11.81 -29.07
C ASN A 161 79.00 -10.70 -29.59
N LEU A 162 78.91 -9.47 -29.08
CA LEU A 162 79.86 -8.38 -29.28
C LEU A 162 80.87 -8.36 -28.13
N LYS A 163 81.99 -9.06 -28.32
CA LYS A 163 83.13 -9.03 -27.39
C LYS A 163 83.54 -7.58 -27.04
N GLN A 164 83.60 -7.30 -25.74
CA GLN A 164 84.15 -6.10 -25.11
C GLN A 164 83.37 -4.77 -25.28
N ALA A 165 82.15 -4.72 -24.77
CA ALA A 165 81.50 -3.43 -24.49
C ALA A 165 82.00 -2.84 -23.14
N PRO A 166 82.37 -1.54 -23.07
CA PRO A 166 82.81 -0.92 -21.82
C PRO A 166 81.69 -0.84 -20.78
N LEU A 167 82.03 -1.00 -19.48
CA LEU A 167 81.14 -0.89 -18.30
C LEU A 167 80.17 0.31 -18.31
N LYS A 168 80.47 1.37 -19.07
CA LYS A 168 79.66 2.58 -19.22
C LYS A 168 78.34 2.34 -19.96
N VAL A 169 78.30 1.38 -20.90
CA VAL A 169 77.10 1.04 -21.68
C VAL A 169 76.09 0.29 -20.82
N VAL A 170 76.55 -0.71 -20.07
CA VAL A 170 75.72 -1.50 -19.13
C VAL A 170 75.09 -0.61 -18.05
N ARG A 171 75.85 0.36 -17.52
CA ARG A 171 75.34 1.31 -16.51
C ARG A 171 74.22 2.20 -17.06
N ASN A 172 74.33 2.67 -18.30
CA ASN A 172 73.31 3.53 -18.92
C ASN A 172 72.03 2.75 -19.26
N SER A 173 72.15 1.49 -19.70
CA SER A 173 70.99 0.63 -19.96
C SER A 173 70.21 0.31 -18.68
N CYS A 174 70.90 0.06 -17.55
CA CYS A 174 70.24 -0.13 -16.25
C CYS A 174 69.52 1.13 -15.74
N ILE A 175 70.08 2.32 -15.95
CA ILE A 175 69.43 3.59 -15.55
C ILE A 175 68.15 3.84 -16.37
N ARG A 176 68.20 3.55 -17.67
CA ARG A 176 67.03 3.69 -18.56
C ARG A 176 65.90 2.75 -18.15
N LEU A 177 66.23 1.50 -17.83
CA LEU A 177 65.27 0.51 -17.33
C LEU A 177 64.61 0.91 -16.00
N HIS A 178 65.40 1.50 -15.10
CA HIS A 178 64.88 1.99 -13.83
C HIS A 178 63.89 3.16 -14.03
N TYR A 179 64.15 4.04 -15.00
CA TYR A 179 63.26 5.16 -15.34
C TYR A 179 61.94 4.70 -15.98
N GLU A 180 61.98 3.74 -16.92
CA GLU A 180 60.79 3.18 -17.56
C GLU A 180 59.87 2.48 -16.53
N LEU A 181 60.45 1.70 -15.60
CA LEU A 181 59.71 1.07 -14.50
C LEU A 181 59.11 2.09 -13.53
N PHE A 182 59.81 3.19 -13.25
CA PHE A 182 59.32 4.26 -12.39
C PHE A 182 58.11 5.00 -13.01
N HIS A 183 58.16 5.29 -14.32
CA HIS A 183 57.04 5.92 -15.02
C HIS A 183 55.78 5.03 -15.04
N LEU A 184 55.94 3.72 -15.18
CA LEU A 184 54.82 2.76 -15.10
C LEU A 184 54.19 2.76 -13.70
N HIS A 185 55.00 2.81 -12.63
CA HIS A 185 54.53 2.84 -11.24
C HIS A 185 53.74 4.11 -10.88
N VAL A 186 54.05 5.25 -11.52
CA VAL A 186 53.39 6.54 -11.27
C VAL A 186 52.12 6.73 -12.11
N ALA A 187 52.00 6.08 -13.27
CA ALA A 187 50.85 6.20 -14.16
C ALA A 187 49.61 5.44 -13.64
N ILE A 188 49.81 4.25 -13.04
CA ILE A 188 48.74 3.36 -12.59
C ILE A 188 47.81 4.02 -11.53
N PRO A 189 48.32 4.73 -10.49
CA PRO A 189 47.46 5.38 -9.49
C PRO A 189 46.63 6.56 -10.03
N LYS A 190 47.12 7.28 -11.05
CA LYS A 190 46.44 8.45 -11.63
C LYS A 190 45.19 8.07 -12.44
N VAL A 191 45.21 6.91 -13.08
CA VAL A 191 44.06 6.38 -13.84
C VAL A 191 42.99 5.85 -12.88
N LEU A 192 43.40 5.09 -11.86
CA LEU A 192 42.50 4.55 -10.83
C LEU A 192 41.81 5.63 -9.97
N GLY A 193 42.50 6.73 -9.64
CA GLY A 193 41.93 7.82 -8.83
C GLY A 193 40.84 8.63 -9.55
N LYS A 194 40.90 8.76 -10.87
CA LYS A 194 39.91 9.52 -11.66
C LYS A 194 38.59 8.77 -11.87
N GLU A 195 38.63 7.44 -12.02
CA GLU A 195 37.39 6.67 -12.17
C GLU A 195 36.61 6.47 -10.86
N LEU A 196 37.31 6.32 -9.73
CA LEU A 196 36.68 6.11 -8.42
C LEU A 196 35.96 7.37 -7.90
N SER A 197 36.45 8.58 -8.21
CA SER A 197 35.82 9.85 -7.81
C SER A 197 34.56 10.19 -8.62
N PHE A 198 34.44 9.69 -9.85
CA PHE A 198 33.29 9.91 -10.72
C PHE A 198 32.07 9.04 -10.33
N ILE A 199 32.30 7.86 -9.74
CA ILE A 199 31.24 6.93 -9.34
C ILE A 199 30.68 7.25 -7.95
N ALA A 200 31.51 7.78 -7.04
CA ALA A 200 31.11 8.05 -5.65
C ALA A 200 30.23 9.30 -5.46
N SER A 201 30.24 10.25 -6.41
CA SER A 201 29.68 11.59 -6.21
C SER A 201 28.25 11.80 -6.72
N LYS A 202 27.69 10.92 -7.56
CA LYS A 202 26.44 11.21 -8.30
C LYS A 202 25.18 10.44 -7.88
N LYS A 203 25.23 9.55 -6.88
CA LYS A 203 24.07 8.67 -6.56
C LYS A 203 23.62 8.58 -5.11
N CYS A 204 24.33 9.20 -4.16
CA CYS A 204 24.06 9.01 -2.73
C CYS A 204 23.36 10.17 -2.00
N LEU A 205 23.14 11.33 -2.62
CA LEU A 205 22.75 12.54 -1.86
C LEU A 205 21.34 13.12 -2.14
N GLU A 206 20.55 12.60 -3.08
CA GLU A 206 19.31 13.29 -3.48
C GLU A 206 17.99 12.73 -2.91
N ASN A 207 17.96 11.60 -2.19
CA ASN A 207 16.69 10.93 -1.85
C ASN A 207 16.36 10.78 -0.36
N ILE A 208 16.96 11.57 0.53
CA ILE A 208 16.59 11.57 1.96
C ILE A 208 16.12 12.96 2.36
N GLN A 209 14.97 13.37 1.83
CA GLN A 209 14.08 14.30 2.50
C GLN A 209 12.70 14.25 1.86
N GLN A 210 11.68 14.14 2.72
CA GLN A 210 10.24 14.18 2.44
C GLN A 210 9.57 12.84 2.09
N SER A 211 8.94 12.24 3.09
CA SER A 211 7.47 12.19 3.08
C SER A 211 6.94 11.69 4.43
N ASP A 212 6.19 12.58 5.09
CA ASP A 212 5.19 12.20 6.08
C ASP A 212 4.08 11.43 5.37
N ILE A 213 3.90 10.16 5.71
CA ILE A 213 2.79 9.34 5.22
C ILE A 213 1.90 8.98 6.41
N PHE A 214 0.75 9.64 6.46
CA PHE A 214 -0.40 9.22 7.25
C PHE A 214 -0.91 7.88 6.71
N ILE A 215 -0.74 6.80 7.48
CA ILE A 215 -1.49 5.55 7.27
C ILE A 215 -2.34 5.32 8.51
N LYS A 216 -3.63 5.67 8.40
CA LYS A 216 -4.68 5.08 9.22
C LYS A 216 -5.19 3.87 8.47
N GLU A 217 -4.81 2.67 8.92
CA GLU A 217 -5.66 1.48 8.89
C GLU A 217 -4.99 0.35 9.70
N ASN A 218 -5.80 -0.32 10.53
CA ASN A 218 -5.38 -1.39 11.44
C ASN A 218 -4.95 -2.64 10.66
N PHE A 219 -3.67 -2.75 10.32
CA PHE A 219 -3.09 -4.03 9.91
C PHE A 219 -2.72 -4.83 11.15
N SER A 220 -3.39 -5.96 11.38
CA SER A 220 -2.87 -6.96 12.31
C SER A 220 -1.52 -7.43 11.75
N ASN A 221 -0.42 -7.02 12.38
CA ASN A 221 0.94 -7.42 12.01
C ASN A 221 1.12 -8.93 12.18
N LYS A 222 0.65 -9.70 11.21
CA LYS A 222 0.93 -11.13 11.10
C LYS A 222 2.29 -11.25 10.44
N VAL A 223 3.30 -11.63 11.22
CA VAL A 223 4.60 -12.04 10.68
C VAL A 223 4.43 -13.42 10.06
N PHE A 224 4.66 -13.53 8.76
CA PHE A 224 4.62 -14.80 8.05
C PHE A 224 6.05 -15.33 7.91
N THR A 225 6.32 -16.52 8.44
CA THR A 225 7.59 -17.22 8.23
C THR A 225 7.42 -18.24 7.13
N VAL A 226 8.38 -18.30 6.20
CA VAL A 226 8.36 -19.31 5.12
C VAL A 226 8.76 -20.66 5.71
N ASN A 227 7.79 -21.56 5.85
CA ASN A 227 8.00 -22.91 6.42
C ASN A 227 8.67 -23.91 5.46
N GLY A 228 8.88 -23.54 4.20
CA GLY A 228 9.52 -24.39 3.21
C GLY A 228 9.46 -23.82 1.80
N LYS A 229 10.28 -24.37 0.90
CA LYS A 229 10.33 -23.99 -0.52
C LYS A 229 10.19 -25.23 -1.38
N SER A 230 9.20 -25.24 -2.26
CA SER A 230 9.09 -26.21 -3.35
C SER A 230 9.23 -25.50 -4.69
N VAL A 231 9.72 -26.23 -5.70
CA VAL A 231 9.85 -25.73 -7.07
C VAL A 231 8.90 -26.51 -7.96
N HIS A 232 8.08 -25.80 -8.72
CA HIS A 232 7.10 -26.39 -9.63
C HIS A 232 7.34 -25.86 -11.05
N ASN A 233 7.40 -26.78 -12.02
CA ASN A 233 7.53 -26.39 -13.42
C ASN A 233 6.15 -26.00 -13.98
N VAL A 234 6.06 -24.75 -14.46
CA VAL A 234 4.85 -24.19 -15.08
C VAL A 234 5.02 -23.97 -16.59
N LYS A 235 6.13 -24.44 -17.18
CA LYS A 235 6.35 -24.44 -18.62
C LYS A 235 5.48 -25.49 -19.29
N MET A 236 4.77 -25.10 -20.34
CA MET A 236 3.99 -26.03 -21.15
C MET A 236 4.84 -26.62 -22.29
N PRO A 237 4.54 -27.84 -22.79
CA PRO A 237 5.28 -28.45 -23.89
C PRO A 237 5.29 -27.62 -25.19
N SER A 238 4.25 -26.80 -25.40
CA SER A 238 4.14 -25.92 -26.57
C SER A 238 5.07 -24.70 -26.52
N GLU A 239 5.77 -24.46 -25.40
CA GLU A 239 6.52 -23.23 -25.16
C GLU A 239 8.01 -23.44 -25.44
N SER A 240 8.57 -22.62 -26.33
CA SER A 240 10.01 -22.56 -26.56
C SER A 240 10.72 -21.64 -25.55
N GLY A 241 10.03 -20.60 -25.06
CA GLY A 241 10.58 -19.58 -24.17
C GLY A 241 10.83 -20.04 -22.72
N THR A 242 11.56 -19.21 -21.97
CA THR A 242 11.68 -19.32 -20.51
C THR A 242 10.44 -18.72 -19.84
N CYS A 243 9.97 -19.32 -18.75
CA CYS A 243 8.89 -18.72 -17.96
C CYS A 243 9.44 -17.57 -17.10
N GLN A 244 8.82 -16.40 -17.19
CA GLN A 244 9.08 -15.29 -16.27
C GLN A 244 7.78 -14.93 -15.57
N ILE A 245 7.63 -15.42 -14.34
CA ILE A 245 6.42 -15.18 -13.56
C ILE A 245 6.50 -13.82 -12.88
N THR A 246 5.58 -12.92 -13.24
CA THR A 246 5.57 -11.54 -12.74
C THR A 246 4.47 -11.29 -11.71
N ALA A 247 3.39 -12.07 -11.75
CA ALA A 247 2.30 -11.99 -10.77
C ALA A 247 1.61 -13.32 -10.54
N VAL A 248 0.99 -13.42 -9.37
CA VAL A 248 0.29 -14.61 -8.87
C VAL A 248 -1.03 -14.18 -8.22
N CYS A 249 -2.11 -14.92 -8.47
CA CYS A 249 -3.40 -14.75 -7.81
C CYS A 249 -3.92 -16.10 -7.32
N ALA A 250 -4.21 -16.22 -6.03
CA ALA A 250 -4.87 -17.40 -5.47
C ALA A 250 -6.39 -17.27 -5.61
N LEU A 251 -7.04 -18.34 -6.07
CA LEU A 251 -8.50 -18.45 -6.16
C LEU A 251 -9.05 -19.15 -4.91
N GLN A 252 -10.32 -18.89 -4.59
CA GLN A 252 -10.97 -19.44 -3.38
C GLN A 252 -11.02 -20.97 -3.36
N ASN A 253 -11.00 -21.62 -4.53
CA ASN A 253 -10.99 -23.07 -4.67
C ASN A 253 -9.57 -23.70 -4.56
N GLY A 254 -8.56 -22.90 -4.21
CA GLY A 254 -7.17 -23.33 -4.07
C GLY A 254 -6.40 -23.46 -5.39
N GLN A 255 -7.02 -23.11 -6.53
CA GLN A 255 -6.28 -22.94 -7.79
C GLN A 255 -5.49 -21.64 -7.78
N VAL A 256 -4.48 -21.55 -8.64
CA VAL A 256 -3.58 -20.40 -8.70
C VAL A 256 -3.44 -19.93 -10.14
N LEU A 257 -3.58 -18.63 -10.36
CA LEU A 257 -3.26 -17.99 -11.63
C LEU A 257 -1.86 -17.42 -11.58
N VAL A 258 -1.10 -17.58 -12.66
CA VAL A 258 0.21 -16.97 -12.83
C VAL A 258 0.29 -16.22 -14.16
N ALA A 259 0.91 -15.03 -14.13
CA ALA A 259 1.23 -14.23 -15.29
C ALA A 259 2.64 -14.58 -15.77
N ASP A 260 2.76 -15.06 -17.01
CA ASP A 260 4.02 -15.43 -17.63
C ASP A 260 4.38 -14.42 -18.73
N TYR A 261 5.30 -13.50 -18.40
CA TYR A 261 5.66 -12.34 -19.19
C TYR A 261 6.19 -12.70 -20.59
N TYR A 262 7.23 -13.53 -20.66
CA TYR A 262 7.87 -13.85 -21.94
C TYR A 262 6.98 -14.69 -22.86
N ASN A 263 6.17 -15.59 -22.27
CA ASN A 263 5.25 -16.41 -23.05
C ASN A 263 3.91 -15.71 -23.34
N LYS A 264 3.73 -14.46 -22.88
CA LYS A 264 2.51 -13.65 -23.08
C LYS A 264 1.24 -14.39 -22.69
N ARG A 265 1.28 -15.06 -21.54
CA ARG A 265 0.22 -15.99 -21.12
C ARG A 265 -0.19 -15.78 -19.68
N VAL A 266 -1.45 -16.04 -19.41
CA VAL A 266 -1.95 -16.30 -18.07
C VAL A 266 -2.23 -17.79 -17.96
N LYS A 267 -1.66 -18.45 -16.95
CA LYS A 267 -1.79 -19.90 -16.74
C LYS A 267 -2.57 -20.16 -15.47
N LEU A 268 -3.51 -21.09 -15.54
CA LEU A 268 -4.24 -21.61 -14.40
C LEU A 268 -3.59 -22.90 -13.93
N LEU A 269 -3.24 -22.93 -12.65
CA LEU A 269 -2.65 -24.05 -11.96
C LEU A 269 -3.68 -24.69 -11.04
N ASN A 270 -3.70 -26.02 -10.96
CA ASN A 270 -4.45 -26.73 -9.94
C ASN A 270 -3.76 -26.67 -8.57
N GLN A 271 -4.37 -27.29 -7.55
CA GLN A 271 -3.83 -27.35 -6.18
C GLN A 271 -2.48 -28.09 -6.06
N LYS A 272 -2.09 -28.84 -7.10
CA LYS A 272 -0.77 -29.49 -7.21
C LYS A 272 0.22 -28.67 -8.05
N TYR A 273 -0.11 -27.40 -8.31
CA TYR A 273 0.66 -26.45 -9.12
C TYR A 273 0.94 -26.91 -10.56
N ARG A 274 0.09 -27.77 -11.12
CA ARG A 274 0.17 -28.18 -12.54
C ARG A 274 -0.73 -27.30 -13.40
N VAL A 275 -0.23 -26.90 -14.56
CA VAL A 275 -1.01 -26.12 -15.54
C VAL A 275 -2.18 -26.95 -16.04
N VAL A 276 -3.41 -26.43 -15.88
CA VAL A 276 -4.66 -27.07 -16.34
C VAL A 276 -5.37 -26.27 -17.42
N SER A 277 -5.09 -24.97 -17.53
CA SER A 277 -5.59 -24.10 -18.60
C SER A 277 -4.61 -22.95 -18.80
N HIS A 278 -4.65 -22.31 -19.96
CA HIS A 278 -3.90 -21.10 -20.24
C HIS A 278 -4.70 -20.17 -21.16
N LEU A 279 -4.28 -18.91 -21.22
CA LEU A 279 -4.86 -17.92 -22.11
C LEU A 279 -3.76 -17.00 -22.64
N ASP A 280 -3.68 -16.89 -23.96
CA ASP A 280 -2.77 -15.94 -24.61
C ASP A 280 -3.28 -14.52 -24.44
N VAL A 281 -2.44 -13.63 -23.93
CA VAL A 281 -2.66 -12.19 -23.88
C VAL A 281 -1.79 -11.50 -24.95
N ARG A 282 -2.12 -10.25 -25.28
CA ARG A 282 -1.51 -9.56 -26.43
C ARG A 282 -0.04 -9.18 -26.19
N ASP A 283 0.28 -8.79 -24.96
CA ASP A 283 1.62 -8.45 -24.48
C ASP A 283 2.01 -9.32 -23.30
N GLY A 284 3.26 -9.20 -22.85
CA GLY A 284 3.68 -9.77 -21.58
C GLY A 284 2.85 -9.20 -20.43
N PRO A 285 2.13 -10.03 -19.66
CA PRO A 285 1.42 -9.57 -18.47
C PRO A 285 2.43 -9.16 -17.39
N TRP A 286 2.21 -8.00 -16.76
CA TRP A 286 3.10 -7.48 -15.70
C TRP A 286 2.56 -7.76 -14.31
N ASP A 287 1.26 -7.58 -14.13
CA ASP A 287 0.61 -7.75 -12.84
C ASP A 287 -0.83 -8.26 -13.01
N MET A 288 -1.42 -8.78 -11.94
CA MET A 288 -2.79 -9.26 -11.91
C MET A 288 -3.43 -9.05 -10.54
N CYS A 289 -4.74 -8.82 -10.53
CA CYS A 289 -5.51 -8.82 -9.31
C CYS A 289 -6.88 -9.48 -9.50
N LEU A 290 -7.38 -10.07 -8.42
CA LEU A 290 -8.70 -10.68 -8.37
C LEU A 290 -9.78 -9.58 -8.24
N ILE A 291 -10.74 -9.56 -9.14
CA ILE A 291 -11.89 -8.62 -9.11
C ILE A 291 -13.06 -9.27 -8.40
N THR A 292 -13.39 -10.49 -8.81
CA THR A 292 -14.40 -11.35 -8.20
C THR A 292 -13.85 -12.76 -8.10
N PRO A 293 -14.50 -13.71 -7.38
CA PRO A 293 -14.05 -15.10 -7.34
C PRO A 293 -13.87 -15.78 -8.70
N THR A 294 -14.47 -15.23 -9.77
CA THR A 294 -14.46 -15.78 -11.12
C THR A 294 -13.94 -14.79 -12.18
N GLU A 295 -13.38 -13.65 -11.79
CA GLU A 295 -12.84 -12.65 -12.71
C GLU A 295 -11.53 -12.05 -12.21
N VAL A 296 -10.53 -12.00 -13.09
CA VAL A 296 -9.20 -11.42 -12.84
C VAL A 296 -8.92 -10.32 -13.82
N ALA A 297 -8.35 -9.21 -13.34
CA ALA A 297 -7.83 -8.15 -14.18
C ALA A 297 -6.31 -8.31 -14.35
N VAL A 298 -5.83 -8.18 -15.58
CA VAL A 298 -4.43 -8.41 -15.96
C VAL A 298 -3.85 -7.14 -16.56
N ALA A 299 -2.81 -6.60 -15.93
CA ALA A 299 -2.04 -5.47 -16.44
C ALA A 299 -1.18 -5.89 -17.63
N CYS A 300 -1.49 -5.34 -18.80
CA CYS A 300 -0.73 -5.51 -20.03
C CYS A 300 -0.06 -4.16 -20.38
N TYR A 301 1.27 -4.15 -20.48
CA TYR A 301 2.06 -2.92 -20.53
C TYR A 301 1.52 -1.83 -21.46
N ILE A 302 1.30 -2.18 -22.73
CA ILE A 302 0.89 -1.22 -23.78
C ILE A 302 -0.62 -1.27 -23.99
N HIS A 303 -1.24 -2.45 -23.81
CA HIS A 303 -2.65 -2.67 -24.14
C HIS A 303 -3.63 -2.41 -23.00
N GLY A 304 -3.17 -1.92 -21.85
CA GLY A 304 -4.03 -1.58 -20.71
C GLY A 304 -4.40 -2.81 -19.89
N VAL A 305 -5.68 -2.96 -19.54
CA VAL A 305 -6.14 -4.07 -18.70
C VAL A 305 -6.96 -5.07 -19.52
N GLN A 306 -6.62 -6.35 -19.41
CA GLN A 306 -7.43 -7.47 -19.91
C GLN A 306 -8.15 -8.13 -18.75
N PHE A 307 -9.48 -8.23 -18.82
CA PHE A 307 -10.26 -9.01 -17.88
C PHE A 307 -10.32 -10.46 -18.36
N ILE A 308 -10.14 -11.41 -17.45
CA ILE A 308 -10.18 -12.85 -17.71
C ILE A 308 -11.22 -13.48 -16.80
N ALA A 309 -12.20 -14.15 -17.40
CA ALA A 309 -13.15 -14.97 -16.67
C ALA A 309 -12.55 -16.35 -16.38
N VAL A 310 -12.79 -16.85 -15.17
CA VAL A 310 -12.37 -18.16 -14.71
C VAL A 310 -13.60 -18.99 -14.38
N SER A 311 -13.81 -20.07 -15.12
CA SER A 311 -14.95 -20.96 -14.91
C SER A 311 -14.55 -22.40 -15.15
N GLN A 312 -14.94 -23.33 -14.27
CA GLN A 312 -14.71 -24.77 -14.44
C GLN A 312 -13.26 -25.15 -14.85
N SER A 313 -12.26 -24.51 -14.24
CA SER A 313 -10.83 -24.68 -14.57
C SER A 313 -10.42 -24.28 -15.99
N GLN A 314 -11.21 -23.42 -16.64
CA GLN A 314 -10.93 -22.84 -17.95
C GLN A 314 -10.84 -21.32 -17.87
N LEU A 315 -10.06 -20.74 -18.77
CA LEU A 315 -9.87 -19.30 -18.89
C LEU A 315 -10.54 -18.79 -20.17
N ALA A 316 -11.27 -17.68 -20.05
CA ALA A 316 -11.89 -17.00 -21.19
C ALA A 316 -11.55 -15.52 -21.19
N LYS A 317 -11.29 -14.96 -22.38
CA LYS A 317 -11.08 -13.51 -22.56
C LYS A 317 -12.39 -12.78 -22.28
N GLY A 318 -12.36 -11.86 -21.32
CA GLY A 318 -13.42 -10.91 -21.07
C GLY A 318 -13.17 -9.57 -21.78
N ARG A 319 -13.77 -8.52 -21.22
CA ARG A 319 -13.62 -7.13 -21.68
C ARG A 319 -12.19 -6.61 -21.55
N LYS A 320 -11.93 -5.48 -22.19
CA LYS A 320 -10.66 -4.75 -22.13
C LYS A 320 -10.89 -3.32 -21.72
N LEU A 321 -9.95 -2.76 -20.99
CA LEU A 321 -9.92 -1.35 -20.61
C LEU A 321 -8.65 -0.75 -21.20
N LYS A 322 -8.84 0.16 -22.15
CA LYS A 322 -7.74 0.85 -22.83
C LYS A 322 -7.31 2.03 -21.97
N LEU A 323 -6.02 2.11 -21.69
CA LEU A 323 -5.42 3.20 -20.94
C LEU A 323 -4.68 4.14 -21.89
N GLN A 324 -4.52 5.40 -21.48
CA GLN A 324 -3.70 6.39 -22.18
C GLN A 324 -2.24 6.39 -21.68
N HIS A 325 -1.89 5.46 -20.80
CA HIS A 325 -0.57 5.32 -20.20
C HIS A 325 -0.23 3.83 -20.05
N TYR A 326 1.04 3.55 -19.76
CA TYR A 326 1.48 2.18 -19.48
C TYR A 326 0.83 1.61 -18.21
N CYS A 327 0.55 0.31 -18.24
CA CYS A 327 -0.03 -0.46 -17.12
C CYS A 327 1.04 -1.41 -16.55
N ILE A 328 1.53 -1.13 -15.35
CA ILE A 328 2.59 -1.93 -14.72
C ILE A 328 2.02 -2.76 -13.58
N GLY A 329 1.44 -2.09 -12.59
CA GLY A 329 0.81 -2.73 -11.44
C GLY A 329 -0.69 -2.47 -11.41
N ILE A 330 -1.44 -3.42 -10.85
CA ILE A 330 -2.88 -3.34 -10.72
C ILE A 330 -3.35 -3.92 -9.38
N ALA A 331 -4.18 -3.16 -8.68
CA ALA A 331 -4.87 -3.63 -7.49
C ALA A 331 -6.36 -3.32 -7.58
N HIS A 332 -7.17 -4.09 -6.86
CA HIS A 332 -8.61 -3.89 -6.78
C HIS A 332 -9.01 -3.75 -5.31
N ASN A 333 -9.81 -2.74 -5.01
CA ASN A 333 -10.38 -2.54 -3.69
C ASN A 333 -11.78 -1.92 -3.81
N GLN A 334 -12.76 -2.52 -3.15
CA GLN A 334 -14.14 -2.00 -3.02
C GLN A 334 -14.78 -1.51 -4.34
N GLY A 335 -14.56 -2.21 -5.46
CA GLY A 335 -15.16 -1.86 -6.76
C GLY A 335 -14.36 -0.84 -7.59
N ASP A 336 -13.18 -0.45 -7.11
CA ASP A 336 -12.25 0.44 -7.81
C ASP A 336 -10.96 -0.29 -8.19
N LEU A 337 -10.39 0.11 -9.33
CA LEU A 337 -9.10 -0.32 -9.82
C LEU A 337 -8.04 0.74 -9.53
N TYR A 338 -6.93 0.31 -8.97
CA TYR A 338 -5.76 1.13 -8.72
C TYR A 338 -4.68 0.68 -9.68
N ILE A 339 -4.31 1.53 -10.62
CA ILE A 339 -3.38 1.19 -11.70
C ILE A 339 -2.19 2.11 -11.61
N CYS A 340 -0.98 1.54 -11.58
CA CYS A 340 0.24 2.32 -11.62
C CYS A 340 0.92 2.27 -13.00
N SER A 341 1.49 3.41 -13.37
CA SER A 341 2.47 3.54 -14.45
C SER A 341 3.88 3.67 -13.83
N ARG A 342 4.88 4.03 -14.64
CA ARG A 342 6.22 4.32 -14.11
C ARG A 342 6.27 5.56 -13.21
N THR A 343 5.34 6.49 -13.39
CA THR A 343 5.42 7.84 -12.81
C THR A 343 4.11 8.28 -12.16
N ALA A 344 3.08 7.44 -12.11
CA ALA A 344 1.79 7.85 -11.56
C ALA A 344 0.97 6.67 -11.04
N LEU A 345 0.07 6.97 -10.10
CA LEU A 345 -0.96 6.07 -9.61
C LEU A 345 -2.32 6.65 -9.95
N TYR A 346 -3.17 5.84 -10.55
CA TYR A 346 -4.49 6.21 -11.02
C TYR A 346 -5.55 5.36 -10.34
N LYS A 347 -6.72 5.95 -10.11
CA LYS A 347 -7.93 5.27 -9.66
C LYS A 347 -8.94 5.25 -10.79
N PHE A 348 -9.41 4.07 -11.16
CA PHE A 348 -10.44 3.84 -12.17
C PHE A 348 -11.62 3.11 -11.57
N THR A 349 -12.81 3.33 -12.12
CA THR A 349 -13.95 2.43 -11.89
C THR A 349 -13.72 1.11 -12.64
N LEU A 350 -14.46 0.05 -12.26
CA LEU A 350 -14.44 -1.22 -13.00
C LEU A 350 -14.98 -1.11 -14.44
N SER A 351 -15.79 -0.08 -14.76
CA SER A 351 -16.22 0.21 -16.14
C SER A 351 -15.12 0.89 -16.97
N GLY A 352 -14.07 1.40 -16.33
CA GLY A 352 -12.91 2.01 -16.96
C GLY A 352 -12.92 3.52 -17.03
N GLU A 353 -13.78 4.17 -16.24
CA GLU A 353 -13.76 5.62 -16.07
C GLU A 353 -12.64 6.02 -15.12
N LEU A 354 -11.81 6.98 -15.54
CA LEU A 354 -10.78 7.55 -14.67
C LEU A 354 -11.47 8.40 -13.59
N VAL A 355 -11.37 7.97 -12.33
CA VAL A 355 -11.90 8.71 -11.18
C VAL A 355 -10.95 9.84 -10.82
N CYS A 356 -9.67 9.52 -10.59
CA CYS A 356 -8.64 10.51 -10.30
C CYS A 356 -7.23 9.94 -10.49
N ARG A 357 -6.25 10.84 -10.58
CA ARG A 357 -4.83 10.51 -10.47
C ARG A 357 -4.38 10.79 -9.03
N LEU A 358 -4.13 9.73 -8.27
CA LEU A 358 -3.80 9.78 -6.85
C LEU A 358 -2.38 10.29 -6.61
N TYR A 359 -1.46 9.98 -7.53
CA TYR A 359 -0.07 10.40 -7.45
C TYR A 359 0.49 10.63 -8.85
N LYS A 360 1.39 11.61 -8.99
CA LYS A 360 2.25 11.79 -10.16
C LYS A 360 3.62 12.24 -9.68
N ASP A 361 4.65 11.58 -10.14
CA ASP A 361 6.03 12.03 -10.05
C ASP A 361 6.26 13.12 -11.11
N SER A 362 6.49 14.34 -10.64
CA SER A 362 6.76 15.52 -11.45
C SER A 362 8.22 15.60 -11.92
N SER A 363 9.13 14.78 -11.38
CA SER A 363 10.54 14.78 -11.80
C SER A 363 10.76 14.28 -13.22
N ALA A 364 9.77 13.59 -13.79
CA ALA A 364 9.79 13.07 -15.16
C ALA A 364 9.32 14.09 -16.22
N ASP A 365 8.73 15.22 -15.83
CA ASP A 365 8.29 16.26 -16.79
C ASP A 365 9.39 17.29 -17.10
N SER A 366 10.56 17.21 -16.43
CA SER A 366 11.67 18.17 -16.55
C SER A 366 12.83 17.73 -17.46
N THR A 367 12.58 16.81 -18.39
CA THR A 367 13.56 16.38 -19.43
C THR A 367 13.07 16.69 -20.83
#